data_AF-A0A960I6A3-F1
#
_entry.id   AF-A0A960I6A3-F1
#
_cell.length_a   1.000
_cell.length_b   1.000
_cell.length_c   1.000
_cell.angle_alpha   90.00
_cell.angle_beta   90.00
_cell.angle_gamma   90.00
#
_symmetry.space_group_name_H-M   'P 1'
#
loop_
_entity.id
_entity.type
_entity.pdbx_description
1 polymer ?
#
loop_
_entity_poly.entity_id
_entity_poly.type
_entity_poly.pdbx_seq_one_letter_code
_entity_poly.pdbx_strand_id
1 'polypeptide(L)'
;RRLADRTPGPDATSWYDACAPDELQHFYTCVRRHVGLSLLPAHHRDLTPAQTARIRLACGGAWPPTLLAHWREFSLAVATASANVWSQELTTPARREEMLWRLLRLGPAPYFVLGSSAPGPMRLRIGTPWDWKQSFTLASFDVDAAPAGQPRVGWRATVIEKGSGVERDVAGHVEVRWAHGRFSSVEAKVYLDTPHADVPGYFGLAQPERSWPRPGHASGAHAGVGNGATADGE
;
A
#
# COMPACT_ATOMS: atom_id res chain seq x y z
N ARG A 1 -10.74 -14.57 17.04
CA ARG A 1 -10.87 -14.22 15.61
C ARG A 1 -9.79 -13.18 15.29
N ARG A 2 -8.91 -13.40 14.30
CA ARG A 2 -7.77 -12.51 14.04
C ARG A 2 -8.27 -11.16 13.51
N LEU A 3 -7.53 -10.07 13.76
CA LEU A 3 -7.93 -8.71 13.35
C LEU A 3 -8.21 -8.61 11.84
N ALA A 4 -7.42 -9.28 11.01
CA ALA A 4 -7.58 -9.26 9.54
C ALA A 4 -8.58 -10.29 8.98
N ASP A 5 -9.16 -11.16 9.81
CA ASP A 5 -10.18 -12.13 9.38
C ASP A 5 -11.61 -11.61 9.68
N ARG A 6 -11.70 -10.34 10.08
CA ARG A 6 -12.97 -9.64 10.28
C ARG A 6 -13.41 -9.07 8.94
N THR A 7 -14.19 -9.84 8.19
CA THR A 7 -15.15 -9.23 7.27
C THR A 7 -16.21 -8.57 8.13
N PRO A 8 -16.40 -7.24 8.05
CA PRO A 8 -17.48 -6.59 8.76
C PRO A 8 -18.80 -7.20 8.26
N GLY A 9 -19.65 -7.65 9.18
CA GLY A 9 -21.03 -7.99 8.84
C GLY A 9 -21.80 -6.73 8.44
N PRO A 10 -23.03 -6.87 7.90
CA PRO A 10 -23.84 -5.72 7.50
C PRO A 10 -24.09 -4.71 8.64
N ASP A 11 -24.03 -5.16 9.90
CA ASP A 11 -24.24 -4.34 11.10
C ASP A 11 -22.95 -3.83 11.75
N ALA A 12 -21.79 -4.04 11.12
CA ALA A 12 -20.53 -3.64 11.71
C ALA A 12 -20.36 -2.11 11.68
N THR A 13 -20.17 -1.54 12.87
CA THR A 13 -19.80 -0.13 13.06
C THR A 13 -18.62 0.26 12.17
N SER A 14 -18.72 1.41 11.49
CA SER A 14 -17.63 1.97 10.69
C SER A 14 -16.35 2.09 11.52
N TRP A 15 -15.18 1.88 10.92
CA TRP A 15 -13.90 1.97 11.64
C TRP A 15 -13.70 3.35 12.28
N TYR A 16 -14.18 4.41 11.63
CA TYR A 16 -14.14 5.76 12.20
C TYR A 16 -15.03 5.92 13.44
N ASP A 17 -16.25 5.37 13.41
CA ASP A 17 -17.14 5.33 14.58
C ASP A 17 -16.57 4.47 15.71
N ALA A 18 -15.88 3.39 15.39
CA ALA A 18 -15.25 2.53 16.39
C ALA A 18 -14.02 3.19 17.05
N CYS A 19 -13.26 3.99 16.29
CA CYS A 19 -12.01 4.59 16.76
C CYS A 19 -12.19 5.95 17.45
N ALA A 20 -13.05 6.80 16.92
CA ALA A 20 -13.17 8.19 17.34
C ALA A 20 -14.61 8.72 17.12
N PRO A 21 -15.63 8.15 17.81
CA PRO A 21 -17.03 8.48 17.57
C PRO A 21 -17.35 9.94 17.90
N ASP A 22 -16.76 10.48 18.97
CA ASP A 22 -17.01 11.84 19.42
C ASP A 22 -16.36 12.86 18.48
N GLU A 23 -15.12 12.61 18.05
CA GLU A 23 -14.43 13.46 17.09
C GLU A 23 -15.05 13.38 15.70
N LEU A 24 -15.56 12.22 15.28
CA LEU A 24 -16.31 12.07 14.02
C LEU A 24 -17.59 12.91 14.06
N GLN A 25 -18.36 12.81 15.15
CA GLN A 25 -19.59 13.58 15.32
C GLN A 25 -19.32 15.08 15.47
N HIS A 26 -18.23 15.47 16.14
CA HIS A 26 -17.78 16.86 16.21
C HIS A 26 -17.42 17.38 14.81
N PHE A 27 -16.58 16.66 14.07
CA PHE A 27 -16.18 17.04 12.72
C PHE A 27 -17.40 17.14 11.79
N TYR A 28 -18.32 16.18 11.86
CA TYR A 28 -19.59 16.23 11.15
C TYR A 28 -20.42 17.46 11.52
N THR A 29 -20.47 17.83 12.80
CA THR A 29 -21.20 19.04 13.24
C THR A 29 -20.61 20.30 12.62
N CYS A 30 -19.28 20.39 12.49
CA CYS A 30 -18.61 21.49 11.79
C CYS A 30 -18.92 21.49 10.28
N VAL A 31 -18.89 20.32 9.63
CA VAL A 31 -19.34 20.17 8.23
C VAL A 31 -20.79 20.62 8.08
N ARG A 32 -21.68 20.20 8.99
CA ARG A 32 -23.09 20.59 9.00
C ARG A 32 -23.30 22.08 9.14
N ARG A 33 -22.50 22.75 9.97
CA ARG A 33 -22.53 24.21 10.11
C ARG A 33 -22.06 24.92 8.84
N HIS A 34 -21.05 24.37 8.16
CA HIS A 34 -20.53 24.89 6.90
C HIS A 34 -21.50 24.71 5.72
N VAL A 35 -22.15 23.54 5.62
CA VAL A 35 -23.11 23.23 4.54
C VAL A 35 -24.46 23.91 4.78
N GLY A 36 -24.90 24.00 6.04
CA GLY A 36 -26.20 24.55 6.44
C GLY A 36 -26.94 23.61 7.38
N LEU A 37 -27.23 24.07 8.60
CA LEU A 37 -27.78 23.24 9.68
C LEU A 37 -29.13 22.57 9.36
N SER A 38 -29.97 23.21 8.54
CA SER A 38 -31.28 22.71 8.12
C SER A 38 -31.21 21.73 6.95
N LEU A 39 -30.06 21.62 6.27
CA LEU A 39 -29.91 20.80 5.07
C LEU A 39 -29.41 19.37 5.37
N LEU A 40 -28.87 19.15 6.57
CA LEU A 40 -28.26 17.89 7.02
C LEU A 40 -28.80 17.50 8.42
N PRO A 41 -28.95 16.20 8.71
CA PRO A 41 -29.48 15.70 9.99
C PRO A 41 -28.52 15.97 11.16
N ALA A 42 -28.98 15.83 12.40
CA ALA A 42 -28.16 16.09 13.57
C ALA A 42 -26.97 15.12 13.71
N HIS A 43 -27.13 13.86 13.30
CA HIS A 43 -26.08 12.84 13.37
C HIS A 43 -25.64 12.36 11.99
N HIS A 44 -24.36 12.06 11.85
CA HIS A 44 -23.78 11.60 10.58
C HIS A 44 -24.35 10.22 10.16
N ARG A 45 -24.76 9.39 11.13
CA ARG A 45 -25.38 8.08 10.89
C ARG A 45 -26.73 8.15 10.17
N ASP A 46 -27.38 9.31 10.23
CA ASP A 46 -28.69 9.55 9.62
C ASP A 46 -28.58 10.13 8.20
N LEU A 47 -27.35 10.21 7.65
CA LEU A 47 -27.12 10.76 6.32
C LEU A 47 -27.76 9.89 5.24
N THR A 48 -28.61 10.51 4.44
CA THR A 48 -29.12 9.93 3.20
C THR A 48 -28.11 10.11 2.05
N PRO A 49 -28.17 9.30 0.98
CA PRO A 49 -27.31 9.48 -0.19
C PRO A 49 -27.38 10.89 -0.81
N ALA A 50 -28.57 11.50 -0.83
CA ALA A 50 -28.75 12.86 -1.33
C ALA A 50 -28.03 13.92 -0.47
N GLN A 51 -28.00 13.73 0.85
CA GLN A 51 -27.28 14.61 1.77
C GLN A 51 -25.76 14.43 1.68
N THR A 52 -25.28 13.19 1.50
CA THR A 52 -23.86 12.93 1.23
C THR A 52 -23.40 13.58 -0.09
N ALA A 53 -24.23 13.53 -1.14
CA ALA A 53 -23.96 14.24 -2.39
C ALA A 53 -23.87 15.77 -2.19
N ARG A 54 -24.71 16.33 -1.31
CA ARG A 54 -24.65 17.75 -0.94
C ARG A 54 -23.36 18.12 -0.22
N ILE A 55 -22.89 17.28 0.72
CA ILE A 55 -21.58 17.46 1.38
C ILE A 55 -20.46 17.43 0.34
N ARG A 56 -20.51 16.49 -0.61
CA ARG A 56 -19.51 16.39 -1.68
C ARG A 56 -19.46 17.66 -2.54
N LEU A 57 -20.61 18.22 -2.90
CA LEU A 57 -20.69 19.45 -3.69
C LEU A 57 -20.13 20.65 -2.91
N ALA A 58 -20.54 20.82 -1.66
CA ALA A 58 -20.17 21.97 -0.84
C ALA A 58 -18.69 21.95 -0.41
N CYS A 59 -18.14 20.78 -0.11
CA CYS A 59 -16.78 20.66 0.40
C CYS A 59 -15.75 20.25 -0.67
N GLY A 60 -16.13 20.10 -1.95
CA GLY A 60 -15.21 19.85 -3.07
C GLY A 60 -14.27 18.64 -2.92
N GLY A 61 -13.12 18.67 -3.62
CA GLY A 61 -12.08 17.62 -3.53
C GLY A 61 -11.11 17.75 -2.35
N ALA A 62 -10.98 18.96 -1.79
CA ALA A 62 -10.16 19.26 -0.61
C ALA A 62 -11.02 19.93 0.47
N TRP A 63 -10.72 19.75 1.75
CA TRP A 63 -11.53 20.36 2.80
C TRP A 63 -11.43 21.90 2.77
N PRO A 64 -12.56 22.62 2.88
CA PRO A 64 -12.56 24.06 3.09
C PRO A 64 -11.64 24.48 4.24
N PRO A 65 -10.97 25.65 4.16
CA PRO A 65 -10.03 26.10 5.20
C PRO A 65 -10.62 26.10 6.62
N THR A 66 -11.91 26.46 6.75
CA THR A 66 -12.65 26.46 8.02
C THR A 66 -12.82 25.08 8.65
N LEU A 67 -12.67 24.01 7.87
CA LEU A 67 -12.81 22.62 8.33
C LEU A 67 -11.47 21.92 8.55
N LEU A 68 -10.34 22.52 8.14
CA LEU A 68 -9.03 21.86 8.16
C LEU A 68 -8.56 21.55 9.58
N ALA A 69 -8.76 22.44 10.54
CA ALA A 69 -8.36 22.20 11.93
C ALA A 69 -9.13 21.01 12.52
N HIS A 70 -10.47 21.02 12.39
CA HIS A 70 -11.33 19.94 12.86
C HIS A 70 -11.06 18.61 12.14
N TRP A 71 -10.75 18.65 10.85
CA TRP A 71 -10.34 17.46 10.11
C TRP A 71 -9.03 16.88 10.65
N ARG A 72 -8.03 17.72 10.93
CA ARG A 72 -6.74 17.27 11.49
C ARG A 72 -6.90 16.66 12.87
N GLU A 73 -7.73 17.26 13.72
CA GLU A 73 -8.06 16.73 15.05
C GLU A 73 -8.70 15.35 14.96
N PHE A 74 -9.79 15.23 14.17
CA PHE A 74 -10.44 13.94 13.92
C PHE A 74 -9.50 12.91 13.31
N SER A 75 -8.69 13.33 12.32
CA SER A 75 -7.72 12.47 11.65
C SER A 75 -6.68 11.90 12.62
N LEU A 76 -6.15 12.74 13.51
CA LEU A 76 -5.19 12.32 14.53
C LEU A 76 -5.83 11.41 15.58
N ALA A 77 -7.06 11.69 16.00
CA ALA A 77 -7.80 10.85 16.95
C ALA A 77 -7.98 9.43 16.38
N VAL A 78 -8.42 9.30 15.13
CA VAL A 78 -8.56 8.00 14.46
C VAL A 78 -7.21 7.30 14.34
N ALA A 79 -6.14 8.00 13.93
CA ALA A 79 -4.80 7.43 13.81
C ALA A 79 -4.31 6.87 15.17
N THR A 80 -4.47 7.66 16.24
CA THR A 80 -4.07 7.30 17.60
C THR A 80 -4.83 6.09 18.12
N ALA A 81 -6.16 6.10 18.00
CA ALA A 81 -6.99 4.97 18.40
C ALA A 81 -6.67 3.71 17.58
N SER A 82 -6.44 3.85 16.26
CA SER A 82 -6.08 2.72 15.39
C SER A 82 -4.74 2.10 15.79
N ALA A 83 -3.72 2.93 16.06
CA ALA A 83 -2.42 2.48 16.54
C ALA A 83 -2.54 1.77 17.90
N ASN A 84 -3.36 2.31 18.81
CA ASN A 84 -3.62 1.68 20.11
C ASN A 84 -4.29 0.30 19.97
N VAL A 85 -5.27 0.15 19.06
CA VAL A 85 -5.91 -1.14 18.78
C VAL A 85 -4.87 -2.15 18.27
N TRP A 86 -3.96 -1.73 17.39
CA TRP A 86 -2.89 -2.61 16.92
C TRP A 86 -1.96 -3.02 18.06
N SER A 87 -1.49 -2.08 18.88
CA SER A 87 -0.62 -2.37 20.03
C SER A 87 -1.28 -3.32 21.04
N GLN A 88 -2.59 -3.20 21.26
CA GLN A 88 -3.35 -4.09 22.15
C GLN A 88 -3.59 -5.49 21.57
N GLU A 89 -3.61 -5.63 20.24
CA GLU A 89 -3.87 -6.92 19.57
C GLU A 89 -2.56 -7.66 19.22
N LEU A 90 -1.47 -6.94 18.99
CA LEU A 90 -0.15 -7.46 18.61
C LEU A 90 0.72 -7.73 19.85
N THR A 91 0.16 -8.45 20.82
CA THR A 91 0.79 -8.72 22.13
C THR A 91 1.86 -9.80 22.09
N THR A 92 1.86 -10.67 21.08
CA THR A 92 2.82 -11.79 20.99
C THR A 92 3.74 -11.66 19.77
N PRO A 93 4.98 -12.19 19.84
CA PRO A 93 5.89 -12.19 18.70
C PRO A 93 5.29 -12.82 17.44
N ALA A 94 4.56 -13.94 17.59
CA ALA A 94 3.91 -14.61 16.47
C ALA A 94 2.85 -13.74 15.78
N ARG A 95 2.07 -12.95 16.54
CA ARG A 95 1.07 -12.03 15.95
C ARG A 95 1.73 -10.85 15.23
N ARG A 96 2.82 -10.32 15.77
CA ARG A 96 3.61 -9.25 15.13
C ARG A 96 4.22 -9.73 13.81
N GLU A 97 4.78 -10.94 13.81
CA GLU A 97 5.34 -11.58 12.62
C GLU A 97 4.26 -11.83 11.55
N GLU A 98 3.10 -12.37 11.93
CA GLU A 98 1.97 -12.56 11.02
C GLU A 98 1.46 -11.22 10.45
N MET A 99 1.38 -10.18 11.28
CA MET A 99 1.00 -8.85 10.83
C MET A 99 2.01 -8.28 9.84
N LEU A 100 3.31 -8.38 10.13
CA LEU A 100 4.37 -7.95 9.22
C LEU A 100 4.21 -8.63 7.86
N TRP A 101 4.02 -9.95 7.82
CA TRP A 101 3.83 -10.65 6.55
C TRP A 101 2.62 -10.16 5.76
N ARG A 102 1.51 -9.82 6.44
CA ARG A 102 0.34 -9.24 5.78
C ARG A 102 0.65 -7.87 5.18
N LEU A 103 1.41 -7.04 5.88
CA LEU A 103 1.84 -5.72 5.40
C LEU A 103 2.80 -5.83 4.21
N LEU A 104 3.70 -6.84 4.24
CA LEU A 104 4.59 -7.17 3.14
C LEU A 104 3.91 -7.97 2.02
N ARG A 105 2.63 -8.33 2.19
CA ARG A 105 1.82 -9.15 1.26
C ARG A 105 2.38 -10.54 0.98
N LEU A 106 3.06 -11.17 1.94
CA LEU A 106 3.54 -12.55 1.79
C LEU A 106 2.35 -13.51 1.84
N GLY A 107 2.16 -14.28 0.77
CA GLY A 107 1.08 -15.24 0.61
C GLY A 107 1.52 -16.70 0.73
N PRO A 108 0.60 -17.66 0.60
CA PRO A 108 0.92 -19.09 0.63
C PRO A 108 1.73 -19.56 -0.58
N ALA A 109 1.71 -18.80 -1.68
CA ALA A 109 2.51 -19.06 -2.87
C ALA A 109 3.35 -17.81 -3.21
N PRO A 110 4.57 -17.99 -3.71
CA PRO A 110 5.37 -16.87 -4.18
C PRO A 110 4.75 -16.26 -5.44
N TYR A 111 4.96 -14.97 -5.64
CA TYR A 111 4.56 -14.27 -6.86
C TYR A 111 5.63 -13.29 -7.30
N PHE A 112 5.52 -12.77 -8.51
CA PHE A 112 6.53 -11.91 -9.11
C PHE A 112 6.00 -10.50 -9.32
N VAL A 113 6.82 -9.52 -8.96
CA VAL A 113 6.60 -8.12 -9.29
C VAL A 113 7.60 -7.74 -10.37
N LEU A 114 7.07 -7.42 -11.56
CA LEU A 114 7.83 -6.99 -12.71
C LEU A 114 7.41 -5.56 -13.06
N GLY A 115 8.38 -4.69 -13.31
CA GLY A 115 8.10 -3.32 -13.69
C GLY A 115 9.35 -2.54 -14.03
N SER A 116 9.21 -1.23 -14.13
CA SER A 116 10.30 -0.28 -14.21
C SER A 116 10.29 0.60 -12.96
N SER A 117 11.46 0.83 -12.39
CA SER A 117 11.71 1.84 -11.36
C SER A 117 12.75 2.82 -11.88
N ALA A 118 12.93 3.96 -11.20
CA ALA A 118 13.93 4.96 -11.57
C ALA A 118 15.35 4.38 -11.82
N PRO A 119 15.86 3.42 -11.02
CA PRO A 119 17.17 2.79 -11.30
C PRO A 119 17.16 1.70 -12.38
N GLY A 120 16.01 1.32 -12.96
CA GLY A 120 15.94 0.35 -14.06
C GLY A 120 14.81 -0.67 -13.92
N PRO A 121 14.89 -1.80 -14.64
CA PRO A 121 13.85 -2.84 -14.56
C PRO A 121 13.83 -3.49 -13.18
N MET A 122 12.67 -3.47 -12.54
CA MET A 122 12.40 -4.15 -11.28
C MET A 122 11.88 -5.55 -11.58
N ARG A 123 12.56 -6.57 -11.03
CA ARG A 123 12.14 -7.97 -11.11
C ARG A 123 12.36 -8.63 -9.76
N LEU A 124 11.28 -8.81 -9.03
CA LEU A 124 11.31 -9.32 -7.66
C LEU A 124 10.46 -10.58 -7.56
N ARG A 125 10.98 -11.64 -6.93
CA ARG A 125 10.18 -12.73 -6.38
C ARG A 125 9.78 -12.36 -4.97
N ILE A 126 8.50 -12.21 -4.74
CA ILE A 126 7.95 -12.07 -3.39
C ILE A 126 7.81 -13.48 -2.82
N GLY A 127 8.48 -13.73 -1.71
CA GLY A 127 8.47 -15.03 -1.03
C GLY A 127 7.17 -15.33 -0.30
N THR A 128 7.15 -16.49 0.33
CA THR A 128 6.13 -16.93 1.27
C THR A 128 6.56 -16.67 2.71
N PRO A 129 5.65 -16.75 3.71
CA PRO A 129 6.03 -16.78 5.11
C PRO A 129 7.08 -17.86 5.45
N TRP A 130 7.08 -19.00 4.74
CA TRP A 130 8.08 -20.05 4.93
C TRP A 130 9.45 -19.60 4.43
N ASP A 131 9.54 -19.05 3.21
CA ASP A 131 10.79 -18.48 2.65
C ASP A 131 11.36 -17.42 3.61
N TRP A 132 10.48 -16.56 4.13
CA TRP A 132 10.84 -15.51 5.07
C TRP A 132 11.42 -16.10 6.36
N LYS A 133 10.75 -17.08 6.96
CA LYS A 133 11.22 -17.76 8.18
C LYS A 133 12.53 -18.50 8.01
N GLN A 134 12.87 -18.98 6.82
CA GLN A 134 14.17 -19.60 6.59
C GLN A 134 15.31 -18.56 6.61
N SER A 135 15.03 -17.32 6.21
CA SER A 135 16.06 -16.32 5.96
C SER A 135 16.14 -15.24 7.05
N PHE A 136 15.07 -15.03 7.81
CA PHE A 136 14.91 -13.86 8.69
C PHE A 136 14.33 -14.22 10.06
N THR A 137 14.61 -13.35 11.03
CA THR A 137 13.99 -13.33 12.37
C THR A 137 13.48 -11.92 12.65
N LEU A 138 12.27 -11.80 13.19
CA LEU A 138 11.73 -10.51 13.64
C LEU A 138 12.31 -10.15 15.02
N ALA A 139 12.99 -9.00 15.12
CA ALA A 139 13.53 -8.49 16.36
C ALA A 139 12.52 -7.58 17.08
N SER A 140 11.96 -6.60 16.37
CA SER A 140 10.95 -5.68 16.90
C SER A 140 9.88 -5.35 15.85
N PHE A 141 8.71 -4.92 16.32
CA PHE A 141 7.63 -4.42 15.50
C PHE A 141 6.89 -3.32 16.27
N ASP A 142 7.00 -2.11 15.77
CA ASP A 142 6.48 -0.89 16.39
C ASP A 142 5.39 -0.29 15.51
N VAL A 143 4.40 0.32 16.17
CA VAL A 143 3.23 0.93 15.53
C VAL A 143 3.01 2.29 16.16
N ASP A 144 2.85 3.31 15.32
CA ASP A 144 2.67 4.69 15.76
C ASP A 144 1.55 5.39 14.97
N ALA A 145 1.01 6.44 15.56
CA ALA A 145 0.11 7.36 14.88
C ALA A 145 0.93 8.50 14.26
N ALA A 146 0.70 8.77 12.99
CA ALA A 146 1.40 9.84 12.29
C ALA A 146 0.43 11.00 11.94
N PRO A 147 0.78 12.26 12.26
CA PRO A 147 0.00 13.40 11.78
C PRO A 147 0.15 13.51 10.26
N ALA A 148 -0.96 13.40 9.54
CA ALA A 148 -0.99 13.45 8.08
C ALA A 148 -2.30 14.07 7.58
N GLY A 149 -2.43 14.22 6.25
CA GLY A 149 -3.65 14.70 5.62
C GLY A 149 -4.83 13.73 5.72
N GLN A 150 -4.58 12.46 6.03
CA GLN A 150 -5.57 11.42 6.31
C GLN A 150 -5.13 10.66 7.57
N PRO A 151 -6.03 9.95 8.28
CA PRO A 151 -5.63 9.12 9.40
C PRO A 151 -4.57 8.11 8.97
N ARG A 152 -3.38 8.17 9.57
CA ARG A 152 -2.23 7.37 9.19
C ARG A 152 -1.69 6.60 10.40
N VAL A 153 -1.53 5.30 10.22
CA VAL A 153 -0.84 4.41 11.17
C VAL A 153 0.51 4.04 10.58
N GLY A 154 1.58 4.53 11.17
CA GLY A 154 2.96 4.14 10.85
C GLY A 154 3.28 2.77 11.44
N TRP A 155 4.16 2.03 10.77
CA TRP A 155 4.73 0.81 11.31
C TRP A 155 6.19 0.68 10.91
N ARG A 156 6.98 0.07 11.80
CA ARG A 156 8.39 -0.26 11.59
C ARG A 156 8.69 -1.64 12.15
N ALA A 157 9.53 -2.40 11.47
CA ALA A 157 10.05 -3.66 11.95
C ALA A 157 11.57 -3.71 11.77
N THR A 158 12.26 -4.16 12.82
CA THR A 158 13.68 -4.51 12.73
C THR A 158 13.77 -6.03 12.53
N VAL A 159 14.49 -6.44 11.49
CA VAL A 159 14.59 -7.83 11.03
C VAL A 159 16.06 -8.23 10.97
N ILE A 160 16.39 -9.38 11.53
CA ILE A 160 17.75 -9.96 11.48
C ILE A 160 17.80 -10.99 10.37
N GLU A 161 18.74 -10.84 9.44
CA GLU A 161 19.04 -11.84 8.42
C GLU A 161 19.87 -12.97 9.02
N LYS A 162 19.38 -14.22 8.96
CA LYS A 162 19.98 -15.37 9.65
C LYS A 162 21.36 -15.75 9.12
N GLY A 163 21.58 -15.59 7.82
CA GLY A 163 22.85 -15.96 7.17
C GLY A 163 24.01 -15.02 7.49
N SER A 164 23.71 -13.74 7.70
CA SER A 164 24.70 -12.66 7.86
C SER A 164 24.72 -12.05 9.27
N GLY A 165 23.64 -12.23 10.04
CA GLY A 165 23.40 -11.54 11.30
C GLY A 165 23.05 -10.06 11.14
N VAL A 166 22.92 -9.55 9.90
CA VAL A 166 22.68 -8.13 9.64
C VAL A 166 21.27 -7.74 10.02
N GLU A 167 21.14 -6.66 10.77
CA GLU A 167 19.87 -6.00 11.07
C GLU A 167 19.44 -5.11 9.91
N ARG A 168 18.16 -5.17 9.57
CA ARG A 168 17.51 -4.36 8.55
C ARG A 168 16.21 -3.79 9.08
N ASP A 169 16.01 -2.50 8.87
CA ASP A 169 14.75 -1.84 9.13
C ASP A 169 13.85 -1.92 7.88
N VAL A 170 12.59 -2.26 8.10
CA VAL A 170 11.52 -2.13 7.10
C VAL A 170 10.38 -1.34 7.71
N ALA A 171 9.89 -0.37 6.95
CA ALA A 171 8.85 0.55 7.39
C ALA A 171 7.83 0.82 6.30
N GLY A 172 6.65 1.22 6.75
CA GLY A 172 5.56 1.65 5.90
C GLY A 172 4.48 2.33 6.73
N HIS A 173 3.35 2.56 6.08
CA HIS A 173 2.21 3.13 6.77
C HIS A 173 0.89 2.64 6.15
N VAL A 174 -0.17 2.77 6.92
CA VAL A 174 -1.54 2.50 6.50
C VAL A 174 -2.32 3.81 6.55
N GLU A 175 -2.93 4.19 5.42
CA GLU A 175 -3.86 5.31 5.35
C GLU A 175 -5.29 4.78 5.43
N VAL A 176 -6.03 5.25 6.43
CA VAL A 176 -7.46 4.96 6.59
C VAL A 176 -8.24 6.08 5.94
N ARG A 177 -9.20 5.73 5.08
CA ARG A 177 -9.91 6.70 4.24
C ARG A 177 -11.31 6.22 3.90
N TRP A 178 -12.16 7.14 3.47
CA TRP A 178 -13.43 6.74 2.87
C TRP A 178 -13.23 6.21 1.45
N ALA A 179 -13.88 5.10 1.11
CA ALA A 179 -13.72 4.42 -0.17
C ALA A 179 -14.39 5.16 -1.35
N HIS A 180 -15.58 5.72 -1.14
CA HIS A 180 -16.43 6.27 -2.19
C HIS A 180 -16.90 7.70 -1.90
N GLY A 181 -16.04 8.50 -1.26
CA GLY A 181 -16.32 9.88 -0.89
C GLY A 181 -16.65 10.04 0.59
N ARG A 182 -16.76 11.28 1.04
CA ARG A 182 -16.88 11.59 2.48
C ARG A 182 -18.11 10.96 3.10
N PHE A 183 -17.97 10.48 4.34
CA PHE A 183 -19.03 9.79 5.09
C PHE A 183 -19.57 8.52 4.41
N SER A 184 -18.75 7.83 3.61
CA SER A 184 -19.07 6.50 3.07
C SER A 184 -18.46 5.37 3.92
N SER A 185 -18.45 4.14 3.40
CA SER A 185 -17.62 3.06 3.94
C SER A 185 -16.15 3.48 4.07
N VAL A 186 -15.50 2.95 5.09
CA VAL A 186 -14.09 3.17 5.39
C VAL A 186 -13.26 2.01 4.84
N GLU A 187 -12.14 2.33 4.22
CA GLU A 187 -11.14 1.39 3.73
C GLU A 187 -9.75 1.77 4.22
N ALA A 188 -8.81 0.83 4.08
CA ALA A 188 -7.41 1.05 4.40
C ALA A 188 -6.53 0.79 3.17
N LYS A 189 -5.52 1.64 2.98
CA LYS A 189 -4.46 1.44 2.00
C LYS A 189 -3.13 1.28 2.68
N VAL A 190 -2.44 0.20 2.35
CA VAL A 190 -1.09 -0.10 2.87
C VAL A 190 -0.06 0.39 1.87
N TYR A 191 0.92 1.13 2.38
CA TYR A 191 2.06 1.66 1.64
C TYR A 191 3.35 1.14 2.27
N LEU A 192 4.33 0.83 1.42
CA LEU A 192 5.70 0.53 1.83
C LEU A 192 6.54 1.78 1.62
N ASP A 193 7.20 2.23 2.69
CA ASP A 193 8.12 3.37 2.65
C ASP A 193 9.55 2.91 2.35
N THR A 194 9.85 1.64 2.62
CA THR A 194 11.13 1.00 2.25
C THR A 194 11.16 0.65 0.76
N PRO A 195 12.26 0.95 0.03
CA PRO A 195 12.41 0.54 -1.36
C PRO A 195 12.22 -0.96 -1.53
N HIS A 196 11.48 -1.38 -2.56
CA HIS A 196 11.12 -2.80 -2.73
C HIS A 196 12.31 -3.76 -2.84
N ALA A 197 13.47 -3.30 -3.30
CA ALA A 197 14.70 -4.11 -3.37
C ALA A 197 15.29 -4.43 -1.99
N ASP A 198 14.97 -3.62 -0.98
CA ASP A 198 15.51 -3.73 0.38
C ASP A 198 14.54 -4.41 1.35
N VAL A 199 13.32 -4.72 0.91
CA VAL A 199 12.27 -5.33 1.74
C VAL A 199 12.61 -6.81 2.03
N PRO A 200 12.66 -7.23 3.31
CA PRO A 200 12.86 -8.63 3.66
C PRO A 200 11.79 -9.56 3.06
N GLY A 201 12.23 -10.60 2.35
CA GLY A 201 11.37 -11.53 1.63
C GLY A 201 11.07 -11.13 0.18
N TYR A 202 11.63 -10.01 -0.31
CA TYR A 202 11.57 -9.60 -1.71
C TYR A 202 12.92 -9.92 -2.33
N PHE A 203 12.97 -10.95 -3.16
CA PHE A 203 14.21 -11.48 -3.70
C PHE A 203 14.41 -10.97 -5.13
N GLY A 204 15.52 -10.27 -5.39
CA GLY A 204 15.91 -9.85 -6.73
C GLY A 204 16.10 -11.04 -7.67
N LEU A 205 15.48 -11.01 -8.84
CA LEU A 205 15.79 -11.93 -9.92
C LEU A 205 17.01 -11.41 -10.67
N ALA A 206 18.10 -12.17 -10.63
CA ALA A 206 19.28 -11.88 -11.44
C ALA A 206 18.88 -11.71 -12.92
N GLN A 207 19.55 -10.79 -13.62
CA GLN A 207 19.49 -10.82 -15.08
C GLN A 207 20.19 -12.11 -15.52
N PRO A 208 19.58 -12.93 -16.38
CA PRO A 208 20.42 -13.75 -17.24
C PRO A 208 21.36 -12.77 -17.97
N GLU A 209 22.67 -13.05 -17.96
CA GLU A 209 23.64 -12.28 -18.74
C GLU A 209 23.09 -12.13 -20.17
N ARG A 210 23.12 -10.90 -20.70
CA ARG A 210 22.63 -10.62 -22.04
C ARG A 210 23.50 -11.33 -23.07
N SER A 211 23.09 -12.53 -23.48
CA SER A 211 23.46 -13.10 -24.77
C SER A 211 22.24 -13.75 -25.41
N TRP A 212 21.32 -12.92 -25.90
CA TRP A 212 20.46 -13.36 -27.01
C TRP A 212 21.28 -13.16 -28.29
N PRO A 213 21.56 -14.21 -29.09
CA PRO A 213 22.19 -14.02 -30.38
C PRO A 213 21.29 -13.10 -31.20
N ARG A 214 21.82 -11.95 -31.63
CA ARG A 214 21.13 -11.18 -32.68
C ARG A 214 20.96 -12.12 -33.87
N PRO A 215 19.76 -12.27 -34.44
CA PRO A 215 19.63 -12.92 -35.75
C PRO A 215 20.60 -12.21 -36.67
N GLY A 216 21.57 -12.96 -37.20
CA GLY A 216 22.57 -12.43 -38.08
C GLY A 216 21.88 -11.71 -39.23
N HIS A 217 22.25 -10.45 -39.46
CA HIS A 217 22.10 -9.89 -40.78
C HIS A 217 22.89 -10.82 -41.72
N ALA A 218 22.17 -11.70 -42.41
CA ALA A 218 22.69 -12.35 -43.59
C ALA A 218 23.01 -11.22 -44.58
N SER A 219 24.27 -10.80 -44.58
CA SER A 219 24.85 -10.03 -45.66
C SER A 219 24.80 -10.94 -46.89
N GLY A 220 23.74 -10.81 -47.68
CA GLY A 220 23.65 -11.39 -49.01
C GLY A 220 24.72 -10.77 -49.89
N ALA A 221 25.89 -11.39 -49.94
CA ALA A 221 26.85 -11.18 -51.00
C ALA A 221 26.32 -11.90 -52.24
N HIS A 222 25.74 -11.13 -53.15
CA HIS A 222 25.49 -11.55 -54.53
C HIS A 222 26.83 -11.91 -55.18
N ALA A 223 27.12 -13.20 -55.31
CA ALA A 223 28.09 -13.73 -56.26
C ALA A 223 27.31 -14.41 -57.40
N GLY A 224 26.95 -13.63 -58.41
CA GLY A 224 26.51 -14.15 -59.70
C GLY A 224 27.74 -14.60 -60.49
N VAL A 225 27.86 -15.91 -60.73
CA VAL A 225 28.82 -16.48 -61.67
C VAL A 225 28.08 -17.48 -62.56
N GLY A 226 28.29 -17.34 -63.87
CA GLY A 226 27.86 -18.24 -64.96
C GLY A 226 27.23 -17.43 -66.08
N ASN A 227 27.66 -17.46 -67.35
CA ASN A 227 28.61 -18.25 -68.16
C ASN A 227 29.09 -17.26 -69.27
N GLY A 228 30.29 -17.30 -69.85
CA GLY A 228 31.01 -18.41 -70.46
C GLY A 228 31.01 -18.23 -72.00
N ALA A 229 32.16 -17.84 -72.58
CA ALA A 229 32.61 -17.99 -73.98
C ALA A 229 33.95 -17.23 -74.13
N THR A 230 35.11 -17.87 -74.33
CA THR A 230 35.73 -18.26 -75.64
C THR A 230 35.69 -17.12 -76.67
N ALA A 231 36.75 -16.69 -77.35
CA ALA A 231 38.14 -17.12 -77.48
C ALA A 231 38.90 -16.00 -78.23
N ASP A 232 40.24 -16.04 -78.12
CA ASP A 232 41.25 -15.66 -79.12
C ASP A 232 41.30 -14.27 -79.77
N GLY A 233 42.53 -13.72 -79.76
CA GLY A 233 43.18 -13.22 -80.97
C GLY A 233 43.15 -11.72 -81.21
N GLU A 234 44.34 -11.12 -81.05
CA GLU A 234 44.82 -9.80 -81.54
C GLU A 234 44.13 -8.51 -81.09
#